data_AF-A0A7K6QJ35-F1
#
_entry.id   AF-A0A7K6QJ35-F1
#
_cell.length_a   1.000
_cell.length_b   1.000
_cell.length_c   1.000
_cell.angle_alpha   90.00
_cell.angle_beta   90.00
_cell.angle_gamma   90.00
#
_symmetry.space_group_name_H-M   'P 1'
#
loop_
_entity.id
_entity.type
_entity.pdbx_description
1 polymer ?
#
loop_
_entity_poly.entity_id
_entity_poly.type
_entity_poly.pdbx_seq_one_letter_code
_entity_poly.pdbx_strand_id
1 'polypeptide(L)'
;PHWYASHMSPRAPRGCLLAIWAAGAAFALLPLAGLGRYALQWPGTWCFINAAGSRAFAAAFAALGLLSLVVTGACNLATIQALALVSRCRAKAAAPRACRHWGRIAMETLIQLLGIMCVLAACWSPLLVTMLRMVSEPAAEHCRSGAQRRELPRECNLSLTAVRLASLNQILDPWVYLLLRKMLLRKFCQAASAVSSCSNAECRERAVTLPEQLGRPAA
;
A
#
# COMPACT_ATOMS: atom_id res chain seq x y z
N PRO A 1 -19.88 10.85 6.48
CA PRO A 1 -20.19 9.40 6.36
C PRO A 1 -21.61 9.10 5.83
N HIS A 2 -22.65 9.76 6.34
CA HIS A 2 -24.05 9.48 5.92
C HIS A 2 -24.35 9.83 4.45
N TRP A 3 -23.73 10.88 3.91
CA TRP A 3 -23.92 11.27 2.50
C TRP A 3 -23.30 10.27 1.51
N TYR A 4 -22.12 9.71 1.84
CA TYR A 4 -21.42 8.70 1.03
C TYR A 4 -22.22 7.38 0.89
N ALA A 5 -22.91 6.95 1.95
CA ALA A 5 -23.75 5.75 1.93
C ALA A 5 -25.05 5.94 1.11
N SER A 6 -25.52 7.17 0.96
CA SER A 6 -26.80 7.48 0.29
C SER A 6 -26.69 7.71 -1.22
N HIS A 7 -25.52 8.12 -1.72
CA HIS A 7 -25.35 8.55 -3.12
C HIS A 7 -24.40 7.66 -3.93
N MET A 8 -23.70 6.71 -3.31
CA MET A 8 -22.78 5.85 -4.05
C MET A 8 -23.51 4.66 -4.67
N SER A 9 -23.98 4.86 -5.91
CA SER A 9 -24.46 3.77 -6.76
C SER A 9 -23.35 2.72 -6.92
N PRO A 10 -23.57 1.44 -6.60
CA PRO A 10 -22.56 0.38 -6.75
C PRO A 10 -22.17 0.12 -8.20
N ARG A 11 -22.87 0.72 -9.18
CA ARG A 11 -22.57 0.62 -10.60
C ARG A 11 -21.35 1.45 -11.02
N ALA A 12 -21.13 2.61 -10.40
CA ALA A 12 -20.03 3.50 -10.73
C ALA A 12 -18.64 2.86 -10.47
N PRO A 13 -18.34 2.31 -9.27
CA PRO A 13 -17.03 1.67 -9.03
C PRO A 13 -16.82 0.41 -9.88
N ARG A 14 -17.89 -0.33 -10.21
CA ARG A 14 -17.82 -1.47 -11.14
C ARG A 14 -17.46 -1.02 -12.56
N GLY A 15 -18.08 0.06 -13.04
CA GLY A 15 -17.74 0.66 -14.33
C GLY A 15 -16.30 1.15 -14.38
N CYS A 16 -15.84 1.86 -13.34
CA CYS A 16 -14.44 2.28 -13.23
C CYS A 16 -13.47 1.10 -13.25
N LEU A 17 -13.77 0.02 -12.52
CA LEU A 17 -12.94 -1.18 -12.50
C LEU A 17 -12.83 -1.80 -13.90
N LEU A 18 -13.97 -1.98 -14.59
CA LEU A 18 -14.00 -2.50 -15.95
C LEU A 18 -13.20 -1.61 -16.91
N ALA A 19 -13.32 -0.29 -16.80
CA ALA A 19 -12.57 0.65 -17.63
C ALA A 19 -11.06 0.55 -17.39
N ILE A 20 -10.61 0.42 -16.13
CA ILE A 20 -9.18 0.24 -15.79
C ILE A 20 -8.65 -1.06 -16.39
N TRP A 21 -9.40 -2.16 -16.25
CA TRP A 21 -9.03 -3.45 -16.84
C TRP A 21 -8.97 -3.40 -18.36
N ALA A 22 -9.97 -2.80 -19.00
CA ALA A 22 -10.03 -2.64 -20.45
C ALA A 22 -8.88 -1.76 -20.96
N ALA A 23 -8.58 -0.64 -20.28
CA ALA A 23 -7.46 0.23 -20.62
C ALA A 23 -6.11 -0.48 -20.46
N GLY A 24 -5.92 -1.25 -19.39
CA GLY A 24 -4.72 -2.06 -19.18
C GLY A 24 -4.54 -3.14 -20.26
N ALA A 25 -5.62 -3.83 -20.62
CA ALA A 25 -5.61 -4.83 -21.69
C ALA A 25 -5.31 -4.19 -23.06
N ALA A 26 -5.96 -3.06 -23.37
CA ALA A 26 -5.68 -2.31 -24.58
C ALA A 26 -4.20 -1.89 -24.64
N PHE A 27 -3.67 -1.33 -23.54
CA PHE A 27 -2.25 -0.96 -23.43
C PHE A 27 -1.31 -2.14 -23.68
N ALA A 28 -1.60 -3.31 -23.09
CA ALA A 28 -0.78 -4.51 -23.25
C ALA A 28 -0.81 -5.09 -24.67
N LEU A 29 -1.88 -4.85 -25.44
CA LEU A 29 -2.07 -5.33 -26.80
C LEU A 29 -1.54 -4.36 -27.88
N LEU A 30 -1.13 -3.14 -27.53
CA LEU A 30 -0.54 -2.18 -28.48
C LEU A 30 0.59 -2.77 -29.35
N PRO A 31 1.48 -3.62 -28.83
CA PRO A 31 2.52 -4.25 -29.64
C PRO A 31 1.99 -5.12 -30.78
N LEU A 32 0.78 -5.69 -30.67
CA LEU A 32 0.13 -6.43 -31.76
C LEU A 32 -0.33 -5.52 -32.89
N ALA A 33 -0.66 -4.26 -32.56
CA ALA A 33 -0.97 -3.21 -33.53
C ALA A 33 0.31 -2.52 -34.08
N GLY A 34 1.50 -3.01 -33.72
CA GLY A 34 2.79 -2.47 -34.16
C GLY A 34 3.32 -1.29 -33.34
N LEU A 35 2.59 -0.84 -32.30
CA LEU A 35 2.94 0.32 -31.46
C LEU A 35 3.72 -0.09 -30.20
N GLY A 36 4.81 -0.84 -30.39
CA GLY A 36 5.66 -1.32 -29.30
C GLY A 36 6.33 -2.65 -29.64
N ARG A 37 7.39 -3.00 -28.90
CA ARG A 37 8.03 -4.32 -29.02
C ARG A 37 8.41 -4.85 -27.64
N TYR A 38 8.02 -6.08 -27.36
CA TYR A 38 8.62 -6.87 -26.29
C TYR A 38 9.87 -7.55 -26.84
N ALA A 39 10.97 -7.47 -26.10
CA ALA A 39 12.20 -8.15 -26.46
C ALA A 39 12.79 -8.88 -25.25
N LEU A 40 13.60 -9.88 -25.55
CA LEU A 40 14.39 -10.58 -24.55
C LEU A 40 15.44 -9.62 -23.97
N GLN A 41 15.42 -9.43 -22.66
CA GLN A 41 16.31 -8.53 -21.95
C GLN A 41 17.42 -9.33 -21.25
N TRP A 42 18.58 -8.71 -21.02
CA TRP A 42 19.73 -9.37 -20.39
C TRP A 42 19.36 -9.90 -18.99
N PRO A 43 19.70 -11.16 -18.62
CA PRO A 43 20.63 -12.11 -19.23
C PRO A 43 20.02 -13.05 -20.28
N GLY A 44 18.81 -12.79 -20.76
CA GLY A 44 18.12 -13.64 -21.74
C GLY A 44 17.04 -14.54 -21.14
N THR A 45 16.71 -14.38 -19.86
CA THR A 45 15.75 -15.23 -19.14
C THR A 45 14.35 -14.62 -19.04
N TRP A 46 14.17 -13.38 -19.51
CA TRP A 46 12.92 -12.64 -19.35
C TRP A 46 12.64 -11.76 -20.56
N CYS A 47 11.36 -11.62 -20.88
CA CYS A 47 10.86 -10.82 -21.98
C CYS A 47 10.14 -9.60 -21.43
N PHE A 48 10.52 -8.40 -21.86
CA PHE A 48 9.92 -7.16 -21.39
C PHE A 48 9.98 -6.07 -22.43
N ILE A 49 9.35 -4.94 -22.13
CA ILE A 49 9.24 -3.79 -23.02
C ILE A 49 10.64 -3.35 -23.45
N ASN A 50 10.84 -3.25 -24.76
CA ASN A 50 12.10 -2.81 -25.34
C ASN A 50 12.10 -1.29 -25.55
N ALA A 51 12.81 -0.56 -24.70
CA ALA A 51 12.96 0.89 -24.82
C ALA A 51 13.60 1.32 -26.15
N ALA A 52 14.51 0.51 -26.71
CA ALA A 52 15.16 0.80 -28.00
C ALA A 52 14.21 0.61 -29.20
N GLY A 53 13.23 -0.30 -29.10
CA GLY A 53 12.28 -0.58 -30.18
C GLY A 53 11.12 0.42 -30.26
N SER A 54 10.68 0.95 -29.12
CA SER A 54 9.66 2.01 -29.07
C SER A 54 9.78 2.77 -27.75
N ARG A 55 10.51 3.89 -27.78
CA ARG A 55 10.69 4.80 -26.63
C ARG A 55 9.37 5.34 -26.12
N ALA A 56 8.43 5.65 -27.02
CA ALA A 56 7.10 6.15 -26.65
C ALA A 56 6.31 5.12 -25.82
N PHE A 57 6.35 3.84 -26.20
CA PHE A 57 5.66 2.78 -25.48
C PHE A 57 6.28 2.52 -24.10
N ALA A 58 7.61 2.50 -24.02
CA ALA A 58 8.33 2.37 -22.75
C ALA A 58 8.09 3.57 -21.82
N ALA A 59 8.13 4.80 -22.35
CA ALA A 59 7.82 6.02 -21.59
C ALA A 59 6.37 6.03 -21.11
N ALA A 60 5.42 5.65 -21.96
CA ALA A 60 4.01 5.58 -21.59
C ALA A 60 3.79 4.58 -20.44
N PHE A 61 4.40 3.39 -20.51
CA PHE A 61 4.34 2.41 -19.42
C PHE A 61 4.90 2.98 -18.11
N ALA A 62 6.10 3.57 -18.15
CA ALA A 62 6.75 4.15 -16.97
C ALA A 62 5.93 5.30 -16.38
N ALA A 63 5.43 6.21 -17.23
CA ALA A 63 4.65 7.37 -16.83
C ALA A 63 3.29 6.98 -16.25
N LEU A 64 2.56 6.06 -16.90
CA LEU A 64 1.28 5.55 -16.40
C LEU A 64 1.45 4.81 -15.08
N GLY A 65 2.52 4.02 -14.92
CA GLY A 65 2.83 3.35 -13.67
C GLY A 65 3.15 4.34 -12.54
N LEU A 66 3.98 5.36 -12.80
CA LEU A 66 4.30 6.40 -11.82
C LEU A 66 3.07 7.22 -11.44
N LEU A 67 2.25 7.60 -12.43
CA LEU A 67 1.00 8.31 -12.20
C LEU A 67 0.06 7.46 -11.33
N SER A 68 -0.06 6.17 -11.60
CA SER A 68 -0.85 5.25 -10.79
C SER A 68 -0.38 5.19 -9.33
N LEU A 69 0.93 5.12 -9.09
CA LEU A 69 1.50 5.16 -7.75
C LEU A 69 1.20 6.49 -7.04
N VAL A 70 1.34 7.62 -7.74
CA VAL A 70 1.05 8.96 -7.19
C VAL A 70 -0.43 9.12 -6.87
N VAL A 71 -1.32 8.75 -7.79
CA VAL A 71 -2.78 8.82 -7.58
C VAL A 71 -3.18 7.92 -6.42
N THR A 72 -2.70 6.68 -6.38
CA THR A 72 -2.95 5.74 -5.28
C THR A 72 -2.45 6.32 -3.95
N GLY A 73 -1.25 6.89 -3.94
CA GLY A 73 -0.68 7.51 -2.75
C GLY A 73 -1.47 8.72 -2.27
N ALA A 74 -1.87 9.61 -3.18
CA ALA A 74 -2.69 10.78 -2.89
C ALA A 74 -4.07 10.38 -2.35
N CYS A 75 -4.73 9.40 -2.97
CA CYS A 75 -6.01 8.86 -2.50
C CYS A 75 -5.90 8.23 -1.11
N ASN A 76 -4.84 7.47 -0.87
CA ASN A 76 -4.56 6.87 0.44
C ASN A 76 -4.30 7.96 1.49
N LEU A 77 -3.52 9.00 1.17
CA LEU A 77 -3.28 10.14 2.06
C LEU A 77 -4.56 10.92 2.36
N ALA A 78 -5.40 11.18 1.35
CA ALA A 78 -6.68 11.85 1.54
C ALA A 78 -7.61 11.03 2.47
N THR A 79 -7.63 9.70 2.29
CA THR A 79 -8.34 8.79 3.18
C THR A 79 -7.80 8.84 4.60
N ILE A 80 -6.46 8.87 4.74
CA ILE A 80 -5.78 9.00 6.04
C ILE A 80 -6.16 10.32 6.73
N GLN A 81 -6.10 11.43 6.01
CA GLN A 81 -6.45 12.75 6.53
C GLN A 81 -7.94 12.83 6.91
N ALA A 82 -8.84 12.33 6.06
CA ALA A 82 -10.27 12.31 6.35
C ALA A 82 -10.58 11.49 7.61
N LEU A 83 -9.98 10.30 7.75
CA LEU A 83 -10.12 9.46 8.93
C LEU A 83 -9.53 10.13 10.19
N ALA A 84 -8.37 10.80 10.06
CA ALA A 84 -7.75 11.54 11.16
C ALA A 84 -8.56 12.76 11.60
N LEU A 85 -9.20 13.48 10.67
CA LEU A 85 -10.09 14.60 11.00
C LEU A 85 -11.35 14.10 11.71
N VAL A 86 -11.97 13.03 11.18
CA VAL A 86 -13.15 12.40 11.82
C VAL A 86 -12.82 11.88 13.21
N SER A 87 -11.63 11.29 13.43
CA SER A 87 -11.23 10.81 14.74
C SER A 87 -11.01 11.94 15.74
N ARG A 88 -10.38 13.06 15.32
CA ARG A 88 -10.22 14.25 16.18
C ARG A 88 -11.54 14.93 16.52
N CYS A 89 -12.45 15.09 15.56
CA CYS A 89 -13.78 15.66 15.80
C CYS A 89 -14.58 14.81 16.81
N ARG A 90 -14.51 13.49 16.69
CA ARG A 90 -15.17 12.57 17.64
C ARG A 90 -14.50 12.48 19.00
N ALA A 91 -13.19 12.74 19.10
CA ALA A 91 -12.49 12.82 20.38
C ALA A 91 -12.85 14.08 21.18
N LYS A 92 -13.15 15.20 20.49
CA LYS A 92 -13.61 16.45 21.12
C LYS A 92 -15.07 16.40 21.59
N ALA A 93 -15.91 15.63 20.91
CA ALA A 93 -17.28 15.36 21.34
C ALA A 93 -17.26 14.19 22.36
N ALA A 94 -17.17 14.50 23.66
CA ALA A 94 -17.07 13.53 24.74
C ALA A 94 -18.10 12.38 24.64
N ALA A 95 -17.70 11.23 24.07
CA ALA A 95 -18.55 10.05 23.95
C ALA A 95 -17.81 8.80 24.49
N PRO A 96 -18.47 7.97 25.33
CA PRO A 96 -17.84 6.91 26.10
C PRO A 96 -17.49 5.71 25.22
N ARG A 97 -16.39 5.01 25.56
CA ARG A 97 -15.91 3.65 25.15
C ARG A 97 -16.00 3.23 23.66
N ALA A 98 -17.13 3.41 22.97
CA ALA A 98 -17.31 3.16 21.54
C ALA A 98 -16.43 4.06 20.64
N CYS A 99 -16.15 5.30 21.06
CA CYS A 99 -15.26 6.21 20.33
C CYS A 99 -13.79 5.72 20.34
N ARG A 100 -13.34 5.08 21.42
CA ARG A 100 -12.01 4.45 21.52
C ARG A 100 -11.87 3.22 20.61
N HIS A 101 -12.95 2.47 20.39
CA HIS A 101 -12.97 1.32 19.49
C HIS A 101 -12.94 1.77 18.02
N TRP A 102 -13.73 2.80 17.67
CA TRP A 102 -13.75 3.40 16.33
C TRP A 102 -12.43 4.09 15.94
N GLY A 103 -11.83 4.86 16.85
CA GLY A 103 -10.50 5.44 16.62
C GLY A 103 -9.41 4.38 16.41
N ARG A 104 -9.57 3.21 17.03
CA ARG A 104 -8.63 2.09 16.91
C ARG A 104 -8.76 1.33 15.60
N ILE A 105 -9.99 1.04 15.15
CA ILE A 105 -10.25 0.47 13.82
C ILE A 105 -9.75 1.42 12.72
N ALA A 106 -9.98 2.74 12.89
CA ALA A 106 -9.44 3.74 11.98
C ALA A 106 -7.90 3.65 11.93
N MET A 107 -7.20 3.72 13.07
CA MET A 107 -5.72 3.61 13.09
C MET A 107 -5.18 2.31 12.51
N GLU A 108 -5.88 1.19 12.69
CA GLU A 108 -5.53 -0.10 12.08
C GLU A 108 -5.56 -0.01 10.55
N THR A 109 -6.65 0.51 9.98
CA THR A 109 -6.79 0.73 8.53
C THR A 109 -5.78 1.74 7.99
N LEU A 110 -5.43 2.77 8.76
CA LEU A 110 -4.42 3.77 8.39
C LEU A 110 -3.03 3.15 8.23
N ILE A 111 -2.61 2.37 9.22
CA ILE A 111 -1.31 1.69 9.21
C ILE A 111 -1.26 0.67 8.07
N GLN A 112 -2.37 -0.01 7.80
CA GLN A 112 -2.47 -0.98 6.71
C GLN A 112 -2.40 -0.33 5.33
N LEU A 113 -3.15 0.74 5.10
CA LEU A 113 -3.09 1.51 3.85
C LEU A 113 -1.68 2.09 3.63
N LEU A 114 -1.06 2.62 4.68
CA LEU A 114 0.31 3.14 4.63
C LEU A 114 1.33 2.03 4.32
N GLY A 115 1.22 0.87 4.98
CA GLY A 115 2.11 -0.26 4.75
C GLY A 115 2.02 -0.80 3.33
N ILE A 116 0.80 -1.00 2.80
CA ILE A 116 0.57 -1.46 1.43
C ILE A 116 1.11 -0.42 0.43
N MET A 117 0.85 0.87 0.65
CA MET A 117 1.36 1.95 -0.19
C MET A 117 2.89 1.97 -0.25
N CYS A 118 3.58 1.88 0.90
CA CYS A 118 5.03 1.87 0.95
C CYS A 118 5.63 0.66 0.22
N VAL A 119 5.04 -0.52 0.38
CA VAL A 119 5.50 -1.74 -0.29
C VAL A 119 5.29 -1.65 -1.80
N LEU A 120 4.11 -1.22 -2.26
CA LEU A 120 3.83 -1.02 -3.68
C LEU A 120 4.82 -0.03 -4.30
N ALA A 121 5.05 1.11 -3.65
CA ALA A 121 6.01 2.10 -4.11
C ALA A 121 7.44 1.54 -4.13
N ALA A 122 7.90 0.85 -3.07
CA ALA A 122 9.24 0.29 -3.00
C ALA A 122 9.48 -0.82 -4.04
N CYS A 123 8.47 -1.61 -4.38
CA CYS A 123 8.59 -2.69 -5.36
C CYS A 123 8.55 -2.17 -6.80
N TRP A 124 7.68 -1.19 -7.10
CA TRP A 124 7.45 -0.73 -8.47
C TRP A 124 8.25 0.51 -8.87
N SER A 125 8.54 1.43 -7.94
CA SER A 125 9.26 2.66 -8.26
C SER A 125 10.67 2.43 -8.84
N PRO A 126 11.49 1.47 -8.38
CA PRO A 126 12.81 1.25 -8.97
C PRO A 126 12.71 0.89 -10.44
N LEU A 127 11.74 0.02 -10.80
CA LEU A 127 11.53 -0.42 -12.17
C LEU A 127 11.07 0.73 -13.07
N LEU A 128 10.08 1.49 -12.62
CA LEU A 128 9.49 2.59 -13.40
C LEU A 128 10.48 3.76 -13.57
N VAL A 129 11.25 4.08 -12.53
CA VAL A 129 12.27 5.14 -12.59
C VAL A 129 13.42 4.72 -13.49
N THR A 130 13.94 3.49 -13.37
CA THR A 130 14.99 2.99 -14.27
C THR A 130 14.51 3.00 -15.72
N MET A 131 13.28 2.57 -16.00
CA MET A 131 12.74 2.63 -17.36
C MET A 131 12.62 4.04 -17.90
N LEU A 132 12.17 5.01 -17.09
CA LEU A 132 12.08 6.40 -17.52
C LEU A 132 13.47 7.00 -17.81
N ARG A 133 14.47 6.67 -16.97
CA ARG A 133 15.86 7.09 -17.16
C ARG A 133 16.46 6.55 -18.46
N MET A 134 16.20 5.29 -18.77
CA MET A 134 16.66 4.65 -20.02
C MET A 134 16.01 5.27 -21.26
N VAL A 135 14.82 5.85 -21.15
CA VAL A 135 14.18 6.58 -22.26
C VAL A 135 14.70 8.02 -22.38
N SER A 136 15.00 8.69 -21.25
CA SER A 136 15.50 10.07 -21.24
C SER A 136 16.97 10.19 -21.66
N GLU A 137 17.78 9.18 -21.34
CA GLU A 137 19.22 9.15 -21.63
C GLU A 137 19.52 8.10 -22.72
N PRO A 138 19.51 8.46 -24.01
CA PRO A 138 19.70 7.52 -25.12
C PRO A 138 21.13 6.94 -25.24
N ALA A 139 22.06 7.29 -24.33
CA ALA A 139 23.45 6.80 -24.37
C ALA A 139 23.62 5.34 -23.85
N ALA A 140 22.57 4.72 -23.30
CA ALA A 140 22.63 3.40 -22.65
C ALA A 140 22.34 2.20 -23.58
N GLU A 141 22.56 2.30 -24.90
CA GLU A 141 22.52 1.15 -25.80
C GLU A 141 23.74 0.23 -25.64
N HIS A 142 23.96 -0.43 -24.49
CA HIS A 142 25.19 -1.22 -24.32
C HIS A 142 25.07 -2.61 -23.67
N CYS A 143 23.90 -3.13 -23.28
CA CYS A 143 23.85 -4.55 -22.87
C CYS A 143 23.95 -5.54 -24.08
N ARG A 144 24.22 -5.08 -25.33
CA ARG A 144 24.32 -5.92 -26.56
C ARG A 144 25.71 -6.05 -27.18
N SER A 145 26.65 -5.15 -26.91
CA SER A 145 28.01 -5.21 -27.46
C SER A 145 29.04 -5.29 -26.34
N GLY A 146 29.80 -6.39 -26.30
CA GLY A 146 30.76 -6.74 -25.25
C GLY A 146 32.02 -5.87 -25.18
N ALA A 147 31.91 -4.55 -25.23
CA ALA A 147 33.06 -3.66 -25.09
C ALA A 147 32.79 -2.49 -24.13
N GLN A 148 33.52 -2.51 -23.01
CA GLN A 148 34.13 -1.34 -22.35
C GLN A 148 33.23 -0.35 -21.55
N ARG A 149 32.96 -0.65 -20.27
CA ARG A 149 33.20 0.24 -19.10
C ARG A 149 32.67 -0.39 -17.80
N ARG A 150 33.42 -0.20 -16.71
CA ARG A 150 33.18 -0.68 -15.31
C ARG A 150 31.80 -0.31 -14.70
N GLU A 151 31.06 0.61 -15.32
CA GLU A 151 29.77 1.16 -14.86
C GLU A 151 28.56 0.40 -15.43
N LEU A 152 28.73 -0.23 -16.59
CA LEU A 152 27.69 -0.90 -17.37
C LEU A 152 27.06 -2.15 -16.71
N PRO A 153 27.83 -2.99 -15.98
CA PRO A 153 27.24 -4.12 -15.26
C PRO A 153 26.25 -3.65 -14.19
N ARG A 154 26.47 -2.49 -13.57
CA ARG A 154 25.61 -2.00 -12.49
C ARG A 154 24.20 -1.70 -12.97
N GLU A 155 24.03 -1.11 -14.15
CA GLU A 155 22.70 -0.73 -14.66
C GLU A 155 21.88 -1.93 -15.17
N CYS A 156 22.52 -2.89 -15.88
CA CYS A 156 21.83 -4.13 -16.26
C CYS A 156 21.45 -4.94 -14.98
N ASN A 157 22.31 -4.97 -13.95
CA ASN A 157 21.99 -5.61 -12.65
C ASN A 157 20.92 -4.86 -11.84
N LEU A 158 20.90 -3.52 -11.90
CA LEU A 158 19.88 -2.69 -11.26
C LEU A 158 18.50 -2.96 -11.88
N SER A 159 18.42 -3.01 -13.21
CA SER A 159 17.19 -3.35 -13.93
C SER A 159 16.68 -4.73 -13.55
N LEU A 160 17.57 -5.73 -13.47
CA LEU A 160 17.22 -7.08 -13.04
C LEU A 160 16.75 -7.14 -11.58
N THR A 161 17.40 -6.38 -10.70
CA THR A 161 17.01 -6.26 -9.29
C THR A 161 15.65 -5.56 -9.16
N ALA A 162 15.40 -4.53 -9.96
CA ALA A 162 14.12 -3.82 -10.00
C ALA A 162 12.98 -4.72 -10.50
N VAL A 163 13.20 -5.52 -11.53
CA VAL A 163 12.22 -6.53 -12.00
C VAL A 163 11.96 -7.58 -10.94
N ARG A 164 13.00 -8.05 -10.23
CA ARG A 164 12.84 -8.98 -9.10
C ARG A 164 12.02 -8.35 -7.98
N LEU A 165 12.28 -7.10 -7.61
CA LEU A 165 11.50 -6.35 -6.63
C LEU A 165 10.03 -6.19 -7.06
N ALA A 166 9.78 -5.85 -8.32
CA ALA A 166 8.42 -5.76 -8.86
C ALA A 166 7.69 -7.12 -8.83
N SER A 167 8.40 -8.21 -9.13
CA SER A 167 7.84 -9.58 -9.08
C SER A 167 7.55 -10.02 -7.64
N LEU A 168 8.38 -9.59 -6.69
CA LEU A 168 8.16 -9.82 -5.26
C LEU A 168 6.90 -9.12 -4.75
N ASN A 169 6.40 -8.06 -5.41
CA ASN A 169 5.15 -7.39 -5.04
C ASN A 169 3.96 -8.36 -4.96
N GLN A 170 3.86 -9.31 -5.89
CA GLN A 170 2.77 -10.29 -5.92
C GLN A 170 2.78 -11.21 -4.69
N ILE A 171 3.95 -11.41 -4.09
CA ILE A 171 4.13 -12.20 -2.88
C ILE A 171 3.93 -11.29 -1.66
N LEU A 172 4.61 -10.14 -1.61
CA LEU A 172 4.55 -9.25 -0.44
C LEU A 172 3.15 -8.68 -0.21
N ASP A 173 2.33 -8.45 -1.23
CA ASP A 173 0.99 -7.86 -1.07
C ASP A 173 0.09 -8.66 -0.09
N PRO A 174 -0.14 -9.98 -0.29
CA PRO A 174 -0.90 -10.79 0.67
C PRO A 174 -0.17 -10.98 2.01
N TRP A 175 1.15 -11.16 2.01
CA TRP A 175 1.92 -11.37 3.25
C TRP A 175 1.96 -10.13 4.14
N VAL A 176 2.12 -8.95 3.57
CA VAL A 176 2.11 -7.67 4.30
C VAL A 176 0.73 -7.42 4.88
N TYR A 177 -0.34 -7.63 4.10
CA TYR A 177 -1.70 -7.60 4.61
C TYR A 177 -1.90 -8.55 5.80
N LEU A 178 -1.47 -9.81 5.67
CA LEU A 178 -1.59 -10.83 6.71
C LEU A 178 -0.73 -10.55 7.94
N LEU A 179 0.52 -10.10 7.76
CA LEU A 179 1.46 -9.82 8.84
C LEU A 179 1.07 -8.57 9.61
N LEU A 180 0.63 -7.51 8.93
CA LEU A 180 0.07 -6.33 9.60
C LEU A 180 -1.18 -6.73 10.37
N ARG A 181 -2.11 -7.45 9.75
CA ARG A 181 -3.32 -7.94 10.41
C ARG A 181 -3.00 -8.79 11.63
N LYS A 182 -1.99 -9.67 11.57
CA LYS A 182 -1.53 -10.49 12.72
C LYS A 182 -0.82 -9.69 13.80
N MET A 183 0.03 -8.72 13.46
CA MET A 183 0.67 -7.85 14.45
C MET A 183 -0.37 -6.98 15.16
N LEU A 184 -1.37 -6.50 14.43
CA LEU A 184 -2.50 -5.74 14.95
C LEU A 184 -3.39 -6.62 15.85
N LEU A 185 -3.77 -7.84 15.40
CA LEU A 185 -4.46 -8.84 16.23
C LEU A 185 -3.70 -9.15 17.52
N ARG A 186 -2.38 -9.34 17.46
CA ARG A 186 -1.55 -9.58 18.65
C ARG A 186 -1.53 -8.40 19.61
N LYS A 187 -1.36 -7.18 19.10
CA LYS A 187 -1.45 -5.95 19.90
C LYS A 187 -2.85 -5.76 20.49
N PHE A 188 -3.89 -6.19 19.79
CA PHE A 188 -5.27 -6.22 20.29
C PHE A 188 -5.46 -7.22 21.43
N CYS A 189 -4.99 -8.46 21.29
CA CYS A 189 -5.06 -9.46 22.35
C CYS A 189 -4.33 -8.97 23.61
N GLN A 190 -3.15 -8.37 23.45
CA GLN A 190 -2.38 -7.79 24.55
C GLN A 190 -3.07 -6.57 25.20
N ALA A 191 -3.70 -5.70 24.41
CA ALA A 191 -4.42 -4.55 24.93
C ALA A 191 -5.75 -4.95 25.58
N ALA A 192 -6.44 -5.96 25.06
CA ALA A 192 -7.66 -6.52 25.64
C ALA A 192 -7.37 -7.24 26.96
N SER A 193 -6.28 -8.00 27.04
CA SER A 193 -5.84 -8.63 28.29
C SER A 193 -5.43 -7.59 29.33
N ALA A 194 -4.76 -6.50 28.93
CA ALA A 194 -4.41 -5.41 29.84
C ALA A 194 -5.65 -4.67 30.39
N VAL A 195 -6.65 -4.40 29.55
CA VAL A 195 -7.91 -3.76 30.00
C VAL A 195 -8.75 -4.69 30.85
N SER A 196 -8.77 -6.00 30.54
CA SER A 196 -9.38 -7.03 31.37
C SER A 196 -8.72 -7.11 32.75
N SER A 197 -7.39 -7.06 32.82
CA SER A 197 -6.65 -7.01 34.09
C SER A 197 -6.96 -5.74 34.90
N CYS A 198 -7.05 -4.56 34.27
CA CYS A 198 -7.46 -3.34 34.97
C CYS A 198 -8.91 -3.41 35.47
N SER A 199 -9.84 -3.97 34.68
CA SER A 199 -11.24 -4.14 35.09
C SER A 199 -11.39 -5.12 36.26
N ASN A 200 -10.59 -6.20 36.27
CA ASN A 200 -10.57 -7.15 37.38
C ASN A 200 -9.92 -6.55 38.64
N ALA A 201 -8.88 -5.70 38.49
CA ALA A 201 -8.28 -4.97 39.61
C ALA A 201 -9.27 -3.97 40.24
N GLU A 202 -9.98 -3.19 39.42
CA GLU A 202 -10.96 -2.19 39.87
C GLU A 202 -12.20 -2.85 40.53
N CYS A 203 -12.60 -4.04 40.07
CA CYS A 203 -13.64 -4.86 40.71
C CYS A 203 -13.16 -5.46 42.05
N ARG A 204 -11.92 -5.94 42.10
CA ARG A 204 -11.30 -6.48 43.32
C ARG A 204 -11.12 -5.40 44.40
N GLU A 205 -10.75 -4.19 44.01
CA GLU A 205 -10.57 -3.05 44.91
C GLU A 205 -11.91 -2.54 45.46
N ARG A 206 -12.99 -2.53 44.65
CA ARG A 206 -14.37 -2.30 45.15
C ARG A 206 -14.86 -3.41 46.08
N ALA A 207 -14.53 -4.67 45.80
CA ALA A 207 -14.91 -5.79 46.65
C ALA A 207 -14.15 -5.82 47.99
N VAL A 208 -12.94 -5.22 48.06
CA VAL A 208 -12.14 -5.08 49.29
C VAL A 208 -12.51 -3.85 50.11
N THR A 209 -13.08 -2.80 49.49
CA THR A 209 -13.52 -1.58 50.20
C THR A 209 -14.96 -1.63 50.72
N LEU A 210 -15.83 -2.45 50.11
CA LEU A 210 -17.22 -2.66 50.56
C LEU A 210 -17.37 -3.34 51.95
N PRO A 211 -16.52 -4.28 52.39
CA PRO A 211 -16.62 -4.89 53.72
C PRO A 211 -16.19 -3.93 54.84
N GLU A 212 -15.31 -2.96 54.56
CA GLU A 212 -14.80 -2.04 55.58
C GLU A 212 -15.83 -0.96 56.00
N GLN A 213 -16.80 -0.67 55.13
CA GLN A 213 -17.87 0.29 55.39
C GLN A 213 -19.08 -0.32 56.14
N LEU A 214 -19.18 -1.65 56.22
CA LEU A 214 -20.26 -2.34 56.92
C LEU A 214 -19.85 -2.85 58.32
N GLY A 215 -18.62 -2.57 58.75
CA GLY A 215 -18.04 -3.04 60.02
C GLY A 215 -17.87 -1.97 61.11
N ARG A 216 -18.22 -0.70 60.87
CA ARG A 216 -18.23 0.33 61.93
C ARG A 216 -19.61 0.39 62.59
N PRO A 217 -19.80 -0.12 63.82
CA PRO A 217 -20.96 0.22 64.60
C PRO A 217 -20.89 1.72 64.93
N ALA A 218 -21.99 2.43 64.71
CA ALA A 218 -22.16 3.77 65.22
C ALA A 218 -22.18 3.68 66.76
N ALA A 219 -21.13 4.19 67.40
CA ALA A 219 -21.06 4.51 68.81
C ALA A 219 -20.15 5.72 68.98
#